data_AF-A0A3B9JZT5-F1
#
_entry.id   AF-A0A3B9JZT5-F1
#
_cell.length_a   1.000
_cell.length_b   1.000
_cell.length_c   1.000
_cell.angle_alpha   90.00
_cell.angle_beta   90.00
_cell.angle_gamma   90.00
#
_symmetry.space_group_name_H-M   'P 1'
#
loop_
_entity.id
_entity.type
_entity.pdbx_description
1 polymer ?
#
loop_
_entity_poly.entity_id
_entity_poly.type
_entity_poly.pdbx_seq_one_letter_code
_entity_poly.pdbx_strand_id
1 'polypeptide(L)'
;MARIVRAATGNTLTTQGWQQEAALRMLYNNLDPSVAEHPEELIVYGGSGKAARNWESFDALANTLTHLKNDETMLVQSGKPVGVFQTHEWAPRVILANSNLVGDWATWPEFRRLEKMGLTMYGQMTAGSWIYIGTQGILQGTYETFAAVAEKRFGGSLAGTITLTGGCGGMGGAQPLAVTMNEGVCLIVDIDESRLQKRVQTRYLDEIATDIDDAIERVTRYKSQRKAISVGLVGNAATIFPELLKREVPIDIVTDQTSAHDPLYYIPEGVDLSDAKEYAASSPAEFTDRAETAMAKQVEAMVGFMAKGAEVFDYGNSIRDEARKGGYKDAFKFPGFVPAYIRPLFCEGKGPFRWVALSGDKKDIYRTDQAILELFPENKHLHRWIKLAQERVEFQGLPARICWLGYGERDKAGAAFNELVRTGEVSAPIVIGRDHLDCGSVASPYRETEAMLDGSDAIADWPLLNAMINVASGASWVSIHHGGGVGMGRSIHSGQVSVADGTALAAQKLQRVLTNDPGMGVIRHVDAGYPEAKSVAREKHVHIPMLDTE
;
A
#
# COMPACT_ATOMS: atom_id res chain seq x y z
N MET A 1 1.97 23.79 20.69
CA MET A 1 1.83 23.53 19.24
C MET A 1 2.30 22.11 18.99
N ALA A 2 1.60 21.35 18.14
CA ALA A 2 2.06 20.02 17.74
C ALA A 2 3.37 20.11 16.96
N ARG A 3 4.27 19.13 17.14
CA ARG A 3 5.56 19.05 16.43
C ARG A 3 5.30 18.80 14.95
N ILE A 4 5.84 19.65 14.07
CA ILE A 4 5.80 19.46 12.62
C ILE A 4 7.11 18.81 12.18
N VAL A 5 7.01 17.67 11.48
CA VAL A 5 8.16 16.92 10.94
C VAL A 5 8.10 16.99 9.42
N ARG A 6 9.23 17.28 8.77
CA ARG A 6 9.37 17.30 7.30
C ARG A 6 10.76 16.84 6.89
N ALA A 7 10.85 16.10 5.79
CA ALA A 7 12.14 15.67 5.26
C ALA A 7 13.02 16.86 4.87
N ALA A 8 14.34 16.73 5.09
CA ALA A 8 15.31 17.65 4.50
C ALA A 8 15.32 17.49 2.96
N THR A 9 15.63 18.58 2.26
CA THR A 9 15.69 18.64 0.79
C THR A 9 17.06 19.12 0.31
N GLY A 10 17.33 19.02 -0.99
CA GLY A 10 18.62 19.37 -1.60
C GLY A 10 19.76 18.41 -1.27
N ASN A 11 21.00 18.87 -1.50
CA ASN A 11 22.22 18.03 -1.51
C ASN A 11 23.06 18.09 -0.24
N THR A 12 22.62 18.82 0.77
CA THR A 12 23.35 18.92 2.03
C THR A 12 23.02 17.73 2.92
N LEU A 13 24.04 16.96 3.31
CA LEU A 13 23.90 15.85 4.24
C LEU A 13 23.82 16.34 5.69
N THR A 14 22.99 15.67 6.48
CA THR A 14 22.97 15.76 7.95
C THR A 14 23.60 14.54 8.61
N THR A 15 23.62 13.41 7.90
CA THR A 15 24.20 12.14 8.32
C THR A 15 25.59 11.91 7.72
N GLN A 16 26.24 10.77 8.03
CA GLN A 16 27.57 10.42 7.51
C GLN A 16 27.59 9.92 6.05
N GLY A 17 26.43 9.69 5.43
CA GLY A 17 26.34 9.16 4.08
C GLY A 17 24.92 9.14 3.53
N TRP A 18 24.80 9.02 2.21
CA TRP A 18 23.50 9.10 1.53
C TRP A 18 22.53 7.97 1.89
N GLN A 19 23.02 6.79 2.29
CA GLN A 19 22.14 5.70 2.72
C GLN A 19 21.47 5.99 4.08
N GLN A 20 22.21 6.59 5.02
CA GLN A 20 21.69 7.03 6.31
C GLN A 20 20.78 8.25 6.15
N GLU A 21 21.18 9.20 5.30
CA GLU A 21 20.38 10.38 4.96
C GLU A 21 19.05 10.00 4.33
N ALA A 22 19.06 9.03 3.41
CA ALA A 22 17.85 8.50 2.79
C ALA A 22 16.88 7.94 3.85
N ALA A 23 17.37 7.08 4.74
CA ALA A 23 16.54 6.52 5.81
C ALA A 23 15.98 7.62 6.73
N LEU A 24 16.79 8.62 7.08
CA LEU A 24 16.37 9.75 7.91
C LEU A 24 15.29 10.60 7.21
N ARG A 25 15.53 11.00 5.95
CA ARG A 25 14.58 11.78 5.16
C ARG A 25 13.28 11.02 4.96
N MET A 26 13.34 9.71 4.71
CA MET A 26 12.14 8.90 4.54
C MET A 26 11.36 8.67 5.85
N LEU A 27 12.04 8.52 6.99
CA LEU A 27 11.40 8.54 8.31
C LEU A 27 10.63 9.85 8.53
N TYR A 28 11.23 10.98 8.17
CA TYR A 28 10.60 12.29 8.29
C TYR A 28 9.48 12.50 7.27
N ASN A 29 9.65 12.02 6.04
CA ASN A 29 8.63 12.09 4.98
C ASN A 29 7.36 11.32 5.37
N ASN A 30 7.51 10.16 6.02
CA ASN A 30 6.38 9.39 6.55
C ASN A 30 5.54 10.19 7.56
N LEU A 31 6.07 11.25 8.18
CA LEU A 31 5.38 12.11 9.15
C LEU A 31 5.12 13.53 8.62
N ASP A 32 5.36 13.79 7.33
CA ASP A 32 5.00 15.08 6.74
C ASP A 32 3.48 15.29 6.82
N PRO A 33 2.98 16.46 7.26
CA PRO A 33 1.54 16.73 7.33
C PRO A 33 0.79 16.60 6.00
N SER A 34 1.48 16.75 4.87
CA SER A 34 0.91 16.51 3.53
C SER A 34 0.83 15.01 3.18
N VAL A 35 1.55 14.15 3.89
CA VAL A 35 1.68 12.71 3.64
C VAL A 35 0.85 11.91 4.63
N ALA A 36 1.12 12.06 5.93
CA ALA A 36 0.52 11.26 6.99
C ALA A 36 -0.95 11.63 7.27
N GLU A 37 -1.69 10.70 7.88
CA GLU A 37 -3.05 10.94 8.33
C GLU A 37 -3.10 11.64 9.71
N HIS A 38 -2.24 11.27 10.67
CA HIS A 38 -2.16 11.87 12.02
C HIS A 38 -0.71 11.91 12.53
N PRO A 39 0.17 12.74 11.92
CA PRO A 39 1.61 12.74 12.22
C PRO A 39 1.95 13.15 13.66
N GLU A 40 1.11 13.93 14.33
CA GLU A 40 1.26 14.33 15.73
C GLU A 40 1.20 13.14 16.71
N GLU A 41 0.49 12.07 16.32
CA GLU A 41 0.44 10.79 17.03
C GLU A 41 1.40 9.74 16.43
N LEU A 42 2.29 10.16 15.52
CA LEU A 42 3.21 9.33 14.71
C LEU A 42 2.50 8.39 13.72
N ILE A 43 1.18 8.53 13.55
CA ILE A 43 0.36 7.65 12.72
C ILE A 43 0.44 8.12 11.26
N VAL A 44 0.87 7.21 10.40
CA VAL A 44 1.02 7.43 8.97
C VAL A 44 -0.28 7.10 8.25
N TYR A 45 -0.77 5.85 8.37
CA TYR A 45 -2.03 5.39 7.74
C TYR A 45 -2.51 4.05 8.33
N GLY A 46 -3.72 3.62 7.92
CA GLY A 46 -4.22 2.25 8.12
C GLY A 46 -4.59 1.92 9.57
N GLY A 47 -5.38 2.77 10.22
CA GLY A 47 -5.66 2.69 11.65
C GLY A 47 -4.51 3.27 12.46
N SER A 48 -3.84 2.45 13.27
CA SER A 48 -2.75 2.85 14.18
C SER A 48 -1.33 2.64 13.61
N GLY A 49 -1.17 2.53 12.29
CA GLY A 49 0.12 2.30 11.66
C GLY A 49 1.09 3.47 11.84
N LYS A 50 2.17 3.29 12.59
CA LYS A 50 3.10 4.36 13.02
C LYS A 50 4.49 4.27 12.39
N ALA A 51 5.18 5.41 12.31
CA ALA A 51 6.57 5.51 11.84
C ALA A 51 7.62 5.18 12.92
N ALA A 52 7.30 5.47 14.18
CA ALA A 52 8.12 5.19 15.36
C ALA A 52 7.21 4.89 16.56
N ARG A 53 7.72 4.16 17.56
CA ARG A 53 6.90 3.67 18.68
C ARG A 53 6.28 4.80 19.49
N ASN A 54 7.09 5.81 19.78
CA ASN A 54 6.77 7.02 20.52
C ASN A 54 7.80 8.09 20.17
N TRP A 55 7.59 9.32 20.63
CA TRP A 55 8.47 10.45 20.29
C TRP A 55 9.91 10.27 20.79
N GLU A 56 10.12 9.65 21.96
CA GLU A 56 11.46 9.30 22.44
C GLU A 56 12.18 8.35 21.47
N SER A 57 11.47 7.34 20.97
CA SER A 57 12.01 6.42 19.96
C SER A 57 12.29 7.13 18.64
N PHE A 58 11.41 8.06 18.22
CA PHE A 58 11.63 8.88 17.03
C PHE A 58 12.93 9.70 17.13
N ASP A 59 13.12 10.40 18.24
CA ASP A 59 14.31 11.22 18.47
C ASP A 59 15.58 10.37 18.54
N ALA A 60 15.51 9.19 19.17
CA ALA A 60 16.61 8.24 19.20
C ALA A 60 16.93 7.67 17.81
N LEU A 61 15.92 7.38 16.97
CA LEU A 61 16.11 6.91 15.59
C LEU A 61 16.83 7.97 14.77
N ALA A 62 16.32 9.22 14.82
CA ALA A 62 16.91 10.34 14.10
C ALA A 62 18.36 10.57 14.53
N ASN A 63 18.62 10.64 15.84
CA ASN A 63 19.97 10.82 16.37
C ASN A 63 20.91 9.67 15.98
N THR A 64 20.42 8.43 15.99
CA THR A 64 21.24 7.27 15.61
C THR A 64 21.59 7.33 14.13
N LEU A 65 20.63 7.62 13.24
CA LEU A 65 20.87 7.76 11.79
C LEU A 65 21.86 8.88 11.47
N THR A 66 21.82 10.00 12.19
CA THR A 66 22.81 11.09 12.08
C THR A 66 24.25 10.64 12.29
N HIS A 67 24.47 9.70 13.23
CA HIS A 67 25.82 9.28 13.64
C HIS A 67 26.22 7.88 13.17
N LEU A 68 25.34 7.17 12.48
CA LEU A 68 25.57 5.79 12.01
C LEU A 68 26.62 5.77 10.90
N LYS A 69 27.66 4.94 11.04
CA LYS A 69 28.73 4.82 10.03
C LYS A 69 28.29 3.99 8.82
N ASN A 70 29.11 3.99 7.78
CA ASN A 70 28.85 3.27 6.53
C ASN A 70 29.00 1.75 6.65
N ASP A 71 29.70 1.26 7.66
CA ASP A 71 29.90 -0.16 7.99
C ASP A 71 29.11 -0.58 9.23
N GLU A 72 28.13 0.20 9.67
CA GLU A 72 27.27 -0.11 10.80
C GLU A 72 25.82 -0.36 10.34
N THR A 73 25.10 -1.13 11.15
CA THR A 73 23.67 -1.44 10.96
C THR A 73 22.90 -1.17 12.25
N MET A 74 21.87 -0.34 12.18
CA MET A 74 20.91 -0.11 13.26
C MET A 74 19.80 -1.17 13.24
N LEU A 75 19.46 -1.70 14.42
CA LEU A 75 18.33 -2.60 14.61
C LEU A 75 17.13 -1.85 15.18
N VAL A 76 15.98 -1.95 14.52
CA VAL A 76 14.72 -1.34 14.94
C VAL A 76 13.72 -2.44 15.30
N GLN A 77 13.33 -2.50 16.56
CA GLN A 77 12.32 -3.43 17.05
C GLN A 77 11.03 -2.65 17.32
N SER A 78 9.94 -2.98 16.62
CA SER A 78 8.63 -2.30 16.72
C SER A 78 8.76 -0.78 16.91
N GLY A 79 9.42 -0.11 15.95
CA GLY A 79 9.61 1.33 15.92
C GLY A 79 10.54 1.93 17.00
N LYS A 80 11.36 1.12 17.68
CA LYS A 80 12.35 1.55 18.68
C LYS A 80 13.76 1.15 18.23
N PRO A 81 14.76 2.04 18.26
CA PRO A 81 16.15 1.68 17.99
C PRO A 81 16.71 0.94 19.21
N VAL A 82 17.11 -0.32 19.04
CA VAL A 82 17.52 -1.20 20.16
C VAL A 82 18.99 -1.59 20.16
N GLY A 83 19.71 -1.35 19.06
CA GLY A 83 21.14 -1.62 18.98
C GLY A 83 21.74 -1.18 17.66
N VAL A 84 23.05 -0.98 17.66
CA VAL A 84 23.87 -0.74 16.48
C VAL A 84 25.04 -1.72 16.53
N PHE A 85 25.27 -2.42 15.43
CA PHE A 85 26.37 -3.38 15.31
C PHE A 85 27.18 -3.06 14.06
N GLN A 86 28.49 -3.27 14.13
CA GLN A 86 29.35 -3.21 12.97
C GLN A 86 29.07 -4.41 12.06
N THR A 87 28.87 -4.13 10.77
CA THR A 87 28.65 -5.09 9.69
C THR A 87 29.68 -4.81 8.58
N HIS A 88 29.26 -4.24 7.45
CA HIS A 88 30.09 -3.86 6.31
C HIS A 88 29.29 -2.97 5.33
N GLU A 89 29.95 -2.29 4.39
CA GLU A 89 29.32 -1.33 3.47
C GLU A 89 28.23 -1.94 2.56
N TRP A 90 28.37 -3.22 2.25
CA TRP A 90 27.37 -3.99 1.50
C TRP A 90 26.07 -4.25 2.26
N ALA A 91 26.11 -4.33 3.59
CA ALA A 91 24.94 -4.65 4.40
C ALA A 91 23.92 -3.49 4.38
N PRO A 92 22.66 -3.74 4.80
CA PRO A 92 21.72 -2.68 5.10
C PRO A 92 22.19 -1.79 6.24
N ARG A 93 21.89 -0.49 6.17
CA ARG A 93 22.10 0.46 7.27
C ARG A 93 21.06 0.30 8.37
N VAL A 94 19.87 -0.20 8.04
CA VAL A 94 18.80 -0.43 9.01
C VAL A 94 18.13 -1.78 8.75
N ILE A 95 17.88 -2.54 9.82
CA ILE A 95 17.07 -3.76 9.81
C ILE A 95 15.92 -3.57 10.79
N LEU A 96 14.68 -3.79 10.33
CA LEU A 96 13.47 -3.53 11.09
C LEU A 96 12.65 -4.81 11.29
N ALA A 97 12.17 -5.04 12.51
CA ALA A 97 11.22 -6.09 12.83
C ALA A 97 10.06 -5.48 13.63
N ASN A 98 8.89 -5.29 13.00
CA ASN A 98 7.77 -4.58 13.60
C ASN A 98 6.54 -5.49 13.78
N SER A 99 5.90 -5.40 14.95
CA SER A 99 4.61 -6.04 15.24
C SER A 99 4.58 -7.58 15.25
N ASN A 100 5.74 -8.23 15.14
CA ASN A 100 5.86 -9.69 15.17
C ASN A 100 5.51 -10.22 16.58
N LEU A 101 4.58 -11.18 16.63
CA LEU A 101 4.17 -11.90 17.84
C LEU A 101 4.21 -13.40 17.54
N VAL A 102 4.47 -14.22 18.56
CA VAL A 102 4.40 -15.69 18.44
C VAL A 102 2.97 -16.10 18.09
N GLY A 103 2.78 -17.13 17.26
CA GLY A 103 1.50 -17.52 16.65
C GLY A 103 0.28 -17.40 17.57
N ASP A 104 0.21 -18.16 18.67
CA ASP A 104 -0.95 -18.13 19.59
C ASP A 104 -1.20 -16.75 20.26
N TRP A 105 -0.21 -15.87 20.26
CA TRP A 105 -0.26 -14.51 20.81
C TRP A 105 -0.49 -13.45 19.73
N ALA A 106 -0.53 -13.82 18.45
CA ALA A 106 -0.70 -12.92 17.31
C ALA A 106 -2.15 -12.40 17.17
N THR A 107 -2.67 -11.76 18.21
CA THR A 107 -4.05 -11.28 18.28
C THR A 107 -4.10 -9.79 18.63
N TRP A 108 -5.17 -9.10 18.22
CA TRP A 108 -5.39 -7.70 18.59
C TRP A 108 -5.43 -7.44 20.11
N PRO A 109 -6.13 -8.26 20.94
CA PRO A 109 -6.11 -8.08 22.39
C PRO A 109 -4.71 -8.11 22.99
N GLU A 110 -3.88 -9.08 22.61
CA GLU A 110 -2.51 -9.19 23.12
C GLU A 110 -1.62 -8.06 22.60
N PHE A 111 -1.71 -7.73 21.30
CA PHE A 111 -1.01 -6.59 20.72
C PHE A 111 -1.32 -5.30 21.50
N ARG A 112 -2.60 -5.01 21.79
CA ARG A 112 -3.03 -3.82 22.53
C ARG A 112 -2.55 -3.82 23.98
N ARG A 113 -2.50 -4.99 24.64
CA ARG A 113 -1.92 -5.12 25.99
C ARG A 113 -0.45 -4.68 25.97
N LEU A 114 0.33 -5.19 25.01
CA LEU A 114 1.74 -4.84 24.84
C LEU A 114 1.94 -3.37 24.43
N GLU A 115 1.06 -2.83 23.60
CA GLU A 115 1.08 -1.43 23.18
C GLU A 115 0.86 -0.48 24.36
N LYS A 116 -0.14 -0.77 25.22
CA LYS A 116 -0.39 -0.02 26.46
C LYS A 116 0.78 -0.06 27.43
N MET A 117 1.58 -1.13 27.41
CA MET A 117 2.83 -1.25 28.18
C MET A 117 4.03 -0.55 27.52
N GLY A 118 3.87 0.05 26.34
CA GLY A 118 4.95 0.69 25.59
C GLY A 118 5.94 -0.29 24.94
N LEU A 119 5.54 -1.56 24.77
CA LEU A 119 6.43 -2.65 24.33
C LEU A 119 6.39 -2.93 22.82
N THR A 120 5.36 -2.46 22.11
CA THR A 120 5.22 -2.69 20.68
C THR A 120 4.65 -1.47 19.95
N MET A 121 4.56 -1.59 18.62
CA MET A 121 4.06 -0.59 17.67
C MET A 121 3.47 -1.34 16.47
N TYR A 122 2.38 -0.84 15.90
CA TYR A 122 1.84 -1.39 14.66
C TYR A 122 2.56 -0.76 13.47
N GLY A 123 3.30 -1.57 12.72
CA GLY A 123 4.12 -1.11 11.59
C GLY A 123 3.35 -0.93 10.29
N GLN A 124 2.12 -1.44 10.19
CA GLN A 124 1.43 -1.64 8.92
C GLN A 124 2.42 -2.29 7.92
N MET A 125 2.44 -1.85 6.67
CA MET A 125 3.43 -2.21 5.66
C MET A 125 4.48 -1.11 5.60
N THR A 126 4.17 0.04 4.98
CA THR A 126 5.16 1.10 4.71
C THR A 126 5.26 2.19 5.78
N ALA A 127 4.42 2.13 6.82
CA ALA A 127 4.44 3.10 7.92
C ALA A 127 5.72 2.91 8.76
N GLY A 128 5.92 1.71 9.31
CA GLY A 128 7.06 1.39 10.17
C GLY A 128 8.36 1.07 9.42
N SER A 129 8.34 1.03 8.09
CA SER A 129 9.50 0.75 7.20
C SER A 129 9.89 1.93 6.31
N TRP A 130 9.28 3.10 6.55
CA TRP A 130 9.71 4.40 6.00
C TRP A 130 9.76 4.43 4.47
N ILE A 131 8.67 4.04 3.82
CA ILE A 131 8.57 4.10 2.35
C ILE A 131 7.15 4.46 1.89
N TYR A 132 6.43 5.21 2.73
CA TYR A 132 5.10 5.72 2.40
C TYR A 132 5.22 7.03 1.61
N ILE A 133 4.44 7.13 0.53
CA ILE A 133 4.49 8.24 -0.43
C ILE A 133 3.12 8.89 -0.60
N GLY A 134 2.33 8.88 0.47
CA GLY A 134 0.95 9.33 0.46
C GLY A 134 0.03 8.37 -0.30
N THR A 135 -1.11 8.90 -0.72
CA THR A 135 -2.18 8.16 -1.42
C THR A 135 -1.68 7.52 -2.72
N GLN A 136 -0.65 8.10 -3.35
CA GLN A 136 -0.08 7.59 -4.60
C GLN A 136 0.45 6.15 -4.46
N GLY A 137 0.90 5.74 -3.26
CA GLY A 137 1.55 4.44 -3.06
C GLY A 137 0.71 3.23 -3.48
N ILE A 138 -0.63 3.32 -3.33
CA ILE A 138 -1.57 2.26 -3.73
C ILE A 138 -2.29 2.56 -5.05
N LEU A 139 -2.22 3.82 -5.53
CA LEU A 139 -3.03 4.31 -6.65
C LEU A 139 -2.92 3.42 -7.89
N GLN A 140 -1.70 3.03 -8.27
CA GLN A 140 -1.57 2.17 -9.45
C GLN A 140 -2.16 0.79 -9.22
N GLY A 141 -1.98 0.17 -8.05
CA GLY A 141 -2.60 -1.14 -7.78
C GLY A 141 -4.12 -1.08 -7.88
N THR A 142 -4.72 0.02 -7.42
CA THR A 142 -6.16 0.28 -7.56
C THR A 142 -6.55 0.54 -9.01
N TYR A 143 -5.76 1.32 -9.75
CA TYR A 143 -5.95 1.53 -11.18
C TYR A 143 -5.88 0.22 -11.98
N GLU A 144 -4.89 -0.65 -11.73
CA GLU A 144 -4.75 -1.95 -12.39
C GLU A 144 -5.91 -2.89 -12.05
N THR A 145 -6.39 -2.86 -10.80
CA THR A 145 -7.56 -3.65 -10.39
C THR A 145 -8.79 -3.24 -11.18
N PHE A 146 -9.06 -1.93 -11.26
CA PHE A 146 -10.21 -1.43 -12.03
C PHE A 146 -10.03 -1.57 -13.54
N ALA A 147 -8.80 -1.51 -14.06
CA ALA A 147 -8.50 -1.80 -15.46
C ALA A 147 -8.81 -3.27 -15.79
N ALA A 148 -8.42 -4.21 -14.91
CA ALA A 148 -8.73 -5.62 -15.06
C ALA A 148 -10.24 -5.90 -14.98
N VAL A 149 -10.97 -5.20 -14.10
CA VAL A 149 -12.45 -5.24 -14.08
C VAL A 149 -13.03 -4.73 -15.40
N ALA A 150 -12.51 -3.63 -15.93
CA ALA A 150 -12.94 -3.05 -17.19
C ALA A 150 -12.74 -4.02 -18.37
N GLU A 151 -11.58 -4.67 -18.47
CA GLU A 151 -11.30 -5.70 -19.48
C GLU A 151 -12.24 -6.90 -19.34
N LYS A 152 -12.46 -7.38 -18.10
CA LYS A 152 -13.30 -8.56 -17.84
C LYS A 152 -14.78 -8.34 -18.13
N ARG A 153 -15.32 -7.15 -17.85
CA ARG A 153 -16.78 -6.91 -17.78
C ARG A 153 -17.29 -5.82 -18.71
N PHE A 154 -16.47 -4.87 -19.13
CA PHE A 154 -16.92 -3.60 -19.73
C PHE A 154 -16.16 -3.20 -21.01
N GLY A 155 -15.43 -4.13 -21.62
CA GLY A 155 -14.76 -3.91 -22.91
C GLY A 155 -13.54 -2.98 -22.83
N GLY A 156 -12.81 -3.04 -21.70
CA GLY A 156 -11.53 -2.33 -21.52
C GLY A 156 -11.63 -0.87 -21.04
N SER A 157 -12.85 -0.39 -20.72
CA SER A 157 -13.07 0.94 -20.13
C SER A 157 -14.23 0.92 -19.14
N LEU A 158 -14.17 1.75 -18.10
CA LEU A 158 -15.28 1.95 -17.16
C LEU A 158 -16.22 3.08 -17.59
N ALA A 159 -16.04 3.66 -18.77
CA ALA A 159 -16.90 4.72 -19.28
C ALA A 159 -18.38 4.27 -19.37
N GLY A 160 -19.23 4.98 -18.61
CA GLY A 160 -20.66 4.64 -18.50
C GLY A 160 -20.99 3.64 -17.39
N THR A 161 -20.07 3.42 -16.44
CA THR A 161 -20.31 2.63 -15.22
C THR A 161 -20.28 3.50 -13.95
N ILE A 162 -20.90 3.03 -12.87
CA ILE A 162 -20.78 3.54 -11.50
C ILE A 162 -20.13 2.48 -10.63
N THR A 163 -19.04 2.87 -9.97
CA THR A 163 -18.42 2.11 -8.87
C THR A 163 -18.89 2.67 -7.52
N LEU A 164 -19.37 1.82 -6.63
CA LEU A 164 -19.65 2.14 -5.22
C LEU A 164 -18.51 1.60 -4.34
N THR A 165 -17.98 2.44 -3.44
CA THR A 165 -17.01 2.01 -2.44
C THR A 165 -17.11 2.80 -1.12
N GLY A 166 -16.47 2.28 -0.08
CA GLY A 166 -16.35 2.88 1.25
C GLY A 166 -14.91 3.13 1.66
N GLY A 167 -14.69 4.13 2.52
CA GLY A 167 -13.40 4.47 3.12
C GLY A 167 -12.51 5.34 2.23
N CYS A 168 -12.39 6.62 2.57
CA CYS A 168 -11.61 7.66 1.90
C CYS A 168 -10.37 8.09 2.73
N GLY A 169 -9.78 7.14 3.48
CA GLY A 169 -8.56 7.37 4.26
C GLY A 169 -7.28 7.44 3.42
N GLY A 170 -6.10 7.28 4.05
CA GLY A 170 -4.77 7.31 3.41
C GLY A 170 -4.68 6.53 2.10
N MET A 171 -5.07 5.26 2.15
CA MET A 171 -5.08 4.34 0.98
C MET A 171 -6.43 4.37 0.25
N GLY A 172 -7.53 4.36 1.02
CA GLY A 172 -8.92 4.48 0.58
C GLY A 172 -9.19 5.62 -0.40
N GLY A 173 -8.53 6.75 -0.17
CA GLY A 173 -8.64 7.94 -1.00
C GLY A 173 -8.06 7.79 -2.41
N ALA A 174 -7.38 6.69 -2.75
CA ALA A 174 -6.90 6.44 -4.10
C ALA A 174 -8.00 5.91 -5.04
N GLN A 175 -9.06 5.32 -4.47
CA GLN A 175 -10.14 4.69 -5.22
C GLN A 175 -10.86 5.63 -6.21
N PRO A 176 -11.23 6.87 -5.84
CA PRO A 176 -11.96 7.74 -6.76
C PRO A 176 -11.10 8.14 -7.96
N LEU A 177 -9.82 8.46 -7.75
CA LEU A 177 -8.90 8.75 -8.84
C LEU A 177 -8.62 7.52 -9.72
N ALA A 178 -8.46 6.33 -9.14
CA ALA A 178 -8.24 5.11 -9.90
C ALA A 178 -9.41 4.75 -10.83
N VAL A 179 -10.65 4.91 -10.35
CA VAL A 179 -11.87 4.69 -11.15
C VAL A 179 -11.96 5.72 -12.28
N THR A 180 -11.71 7.00 -11.99
CA THR A 180 -11.80 8.06 -13.01
C THR A 180 -10.66 8.00 -14.03
N MET A 181 -9.47 7.50 -13.68
CA MET A 181 -8.39 7.19 -14.64
C MET A 181 -8.74 6.03 -15.58
N ASN A 182 -9.66 5.15 -15.15
CA ASN A 182 -10.29 4.13 -15.98
C ASN A 182 -11.60 4.62 -16.64
N GLU A 183 -11.85 5.93 -16.63
CA GLU A 183 -12.97 6.61 -17.28
C GLU A 183 -14.36 6.40 -16.64
N GLY A 184 -14.40 5.79 -15.45
CA GLY A 184 -15.63 5.50 -14.72
C GLY A 184 -16.11 6.61 -13.78
N VAL A 185 -17.34 6.45 -13.27
CA VAL A 185 -17.90 7.26 -12.19
C VAL A 185 -17.66 6.54 -10.86
N CYS A 186 -17.22 7.28 -9.84
CA CYS A 186 -17.03 6.73 -8.49
C CYS A 186 -17.98 7.41 -7.49
N LEU A 187 -18.70 6.61 -6.70
CA LEU A 187 -19.37 7.04 -5.48
C LEU A 187 -18.59 6.47 -4.28
N ILE A 188 -17.94 7.33 -3.52
CA ILE A 188 -17.18 6.93 -2.32
C ILE A 188 -17.88 7.44 -1.05
N VAL A 189 -18.12 6.52 -0.11
CA VAL A 189 -18.76 6.82 1.18
C VAL A 189 -17.68 6.89 2.27
N ASP A 190 -17.67 7.97 3.05
CA ASP A 190 -16.87 8.07 4.26
C ASP A 190 -17.66 8.79 5.35
N ILE A 191 -17.54 8.34 6.60
CA ILE A 191 -18.27 8.95 7.72
C ILE A 191 -17.60 10.25 8.21
N ASP A 192 -16.31 10.42 7.92
CA ASP A 192 -15.50 11.58 8.32
C ASP A 192 -15.36 12.54 7.12
N GLU A 193 -16.13 13.62 7.15
CA GLU A 193 -16.10 14.67 6.13
C GLU A 193 -14.68 15.21 5.88
N SER A 194 -13.85 15.30 6.93
CA SER A 194 -12.49 15.82 6.81
C SER A 194 -11.62 14.96 5.86
N ARG A 195 -11.92 13.66 5.74
CA ARG A 195 -11.24 12.76 4.79
C ARG A 195 -11.59 13.07 3.35
N LEU A 196 -12.88 13.26 3.06
CA LEU A 196 -13.35 13.66 1.73
C LEU A 196 -12.74 15.00 1.33
N GLN A 197 -12.78 15.99 2.23
CA GLN A 197 -12.20 17.32 2.00
C GLN A 197 -10.69 17.25 1.71
N LYS A 198 -9.93 16.43 2.47
CA LYS A 198 -8.50 16.21 2.21
C LYS A 198 -8.27 15.63 0.80
N ARG A 199 -9.15 14.75 0.31
CA ARG A 199 -9.02 14.15 -1.03
C ARG A 199 -9.40 15.12 -2.15
N VAL A 200 -10.34 16.03 -1.90
CA VAL A 200 -10.60 17.16 -2.82
C VAL A 200 -9.36 18.06 -2.91
N GLN A 201 -8.80 18.46 -1.76
CA GLN A 201 -7.60 19.32 -1.71
C GLN A 201 -6.40 18.71 -2.42
N THR A 202 -6.23 17.39 -2.30
CA THR A 202 -5.12 16.64 -2.94
C THR A 202 -5.46 16.14 -4.35
N ARG A 203 -6.60 16.53 -4.91
CA ARG A 203 -7.06 16.18 -6.27
C ARG A 203 -7.28 14.68 -6.52
N TYR A 204 -7.59 13.93 -5.46
CA TYR A 204 -7.96 12.52 -5.50
C TYR A 204 -9.49 12.28 -5.52
N LEU A 205 -10.28 13.32 -5.25
CA LEU A 205 -11.75 13.34 -5.31
C LEU A 205 -12.20 14.63 -6.00
N ASP A 206 -13.20 14.57 -6.88
CA ASP A 206 -13.65 15.74 -7.66
C ASP A 206 -14.66 16.60 -6.89
N GLU A 207 -15.69 15.98 -6.30
CA GLU A 207 -16.75 16.69 -5.60
C GLU A 207 -17.33 15.92 -4.41
N ILE A 208 -18.04 16.63 -3.53
CA ILE A 208 -18.75 16.08 -2.37
C ILE A 208 -20.23 16.42 -2.53
N ALA A 209 -21.09 15.40 -2.44
CA ALA A 209 -22.53 15.56 -2.47
C ALA A 209 -23.08 16.06 -1.13
N THR A 210 -24.20 16.77 -1.15
CA THR A 210 -24.83 17.30 0.07
C THR A 210 -25.58 16.24 0.87
N ASP A 211 -26.14 15.26 0.17
CA ASP A 211 -26.92 14.16 0.73
C ASP A 211 -26.98 12.98 -0.27
N ILE A 212 -27.68 11.91 0.11
CA ILE A 212 -27.80 10.71 -0.71
C ILE A 212 -28.58 10.94 -2.02
N ASP A 213 -29.56 11.86 -2.04
CA ASP A 213 -30.37 12.13 -3.23
C ASP A 213 -29.53 12.90 -4.26
N ASP A 214 -28.80 13.92 -3.82
CA ASP A 214 -27.82 14.66 -4.63
C ASP A 214 -26.72 13.71 -5.16
N ALA A 215 -26.20 12.81 -4.32
CA ALA A 215 -25.20 11.83 -4.75
C ALA A 215 -25.73 10.93 -5.88
N ILE A 216 -26.93 10.37 -5.71
CA ILE A 216 -27.58 9.50 -6.71
C ILE A 216 -27.83 10.26 -8.02
N GLU A 217 -28.35 11.48 -7.95
CA GLU A 217 -28.60 12.32 -9.13
C GLU A 217 -27.31 12.54 -9.92
N ARG A 218 -26.24 12.97 -9.24
CA ARG A 218 -24.95 13.29 -9.86
C ARG A 218 -24.34 12.06 -10.53
N VAL A 219 -24.20 10.95 -9.82
CA VAL A 219 -23.52 9.76 -10.37
C VAL A 219 -24.30 9.14 -11.53
N THR A 220 -25.63 9.15 -11.45
CA THR A 220 -26.49 8.66 -12.55
C THR A 220 -26.38 9.57 -13.78
N ARG A 221 -26.35 10.89 -13.57
CA ARG A 221 -26.14 11.88 -14.65
C ARG A 221 -24.76 11.74 -15.30
N TYR A 222 -23.68 11.53 -14.53
CA TYR A 222 -22.35 11.33 -15.12
C TYR A 222 -22.23 10.00 -15.83
N LYS A 223 -22.86 8.95 -15.31
CA LYS A 223 -22.97 7.65 -15.98
C LYS A 223 -23.59 7.81 -17.37
N SER A 224 -24.74 8.49 -17.46
CA SER A 224 -25.42 8.70 -18.74
C SER A 224 -24.63 9.59 -19.71
N GLN A 225 -23.84 10.54 -19.19
CA GLN A 225 -22.97 11.41 -19.98
C GLN A 225 -21.60 10.78 -20.30
N ARG A 226 -21.30 9.58 -19.77
CA ARG A 226 -19.99 8.92 -19.86
C ARG A 226 -18.83 9.83 -19.40
N LYS A 227 -19.05 10.61 -18.34
CA LYS A 227 -18.03 11.48 -17.75
C LYS A 227 -17.36 10.80 -16.56
N ALA A 228 -16.03 10.83 -16.55
CA ALA A 228 -15.23 10.27 -15.46
C ALA A 228 -15.15 11.28 -14.30
N ILE A 229 -16.06 11.15 -13.34
CA ILE A 229 -16.17 12.03 -12.17
C ILE A 229 -16.33 11.19 -10.91
N SER A 230 -15.69 11.62 -9.83
CA SER A 230 -15.78 11.04 -8.51
C SER A 230 -16.56 11.92 -7.53
N VAL A 231 -17.51 11.30 -6.82
CA VAL A 231 -18.43 11.95 -5.88
C VAL A 231 -18.25 11.32 -4.50
N GLY A 232 -17.94 12.14 -3.51
CA GLY A 232 -17.87 11.76 -2.11
C GLY A 232 -19.22 11.97 -1.43
N LEU A 233 -19.59 11.06 -0.53
CA LEU A 233 -20.80 11.17 0.28
C LEU A 233 -20.45 10.96 1.75
N VAL A 234 -20.79 11.94 2.58
CA VAL A 234 -20.65 11.81 4.04
C VAL A 234 -21.72 10.84 4.55
N GLY A 235 -21.31 9.75 5.17
CA GLY A 235 -22.23 8.76 5.73
C GLY A 235 -21.56 7.48 6.20
N ASN A 236 -22.30 6.67 6.97
CA ASN A 236 -21.82 5.35 7.37
C ASN A 236 -22.05 4.33 6.24
N ALA A 237 -21.02 3.63 5.79
CA ALA A 237 -21.11 2.66 4.71
C ALA A 237 -22.11 1.52 5.01
N ALA A 238 -22.22 1.08 6.27
CA ALA A 238 -23.20 0.08 6.71
C ALA A 238 -24.66 0.58 6.63
N THR A 239 -24.88 1.89 6.52
CA THR A 239 -26.22 2.49 6.31
C THR A 239 -26.45 2.79 4.83
N ILE A 240 -25.47 3.41 4.17
CA ILE A 240 -25.61 3.90 2.80
C ILE A 240 -25.66 2.75 1.80
N PHE A 241 -24.83 1.71 1.93
CA PHE A 241 -24.82 0.60 0.97
C PHE A 241 -26.17 -0.12 0.90
N PRO A 242 -26.79 -0.53 2.03
CA PRO A 242 -28.14 -1.10 2.02
C PRO A 242 -29.20 -0.15 1.46
N GLU A 243 -29.11 1.15 1.74
CA GLU A 243 -30.09 2.11 1.24
C GLU A 243 -30.00 2.28 -0.28
N LEU A 244 -28.80 2.36 -0.85
CA LEU A 244 -28.58 2.38 -2.30
C LEU A 244 -29.10 1.09 -2.97
N LEU A 245 -28.89 -0.07 -2.34
CA LEU A 245 -29.39 -1.35 -2.84
C LEU A 245 -30.92 -1.40 -2.86
N LYS A 246 -31.56 -0.93 -1.76
CA LYS A 246 -33.01 -0.85 -1.60
C LYS A 246 -33.65 0.09 -2.61
N ARG A 247 -33.00 1.22 -2.92
CA ARG A 247 -33.45 2.19 -3.93
C ARG A 247 -33.16 1.77 -5.37
N GLU A 248 -32.53 0.61 -5.56
CA GLU A 248 -32.21 0.05 -6.88
C GLU A 248 -31.33 0.98 -7.74
N VAL A 249 -30.40 1.68 -7.10
CA VAL A 249 -29.43 2.54 -7.79
C VAL A 249 -28.60 1.67 -8.76
N PRO A 250 -28.35 2.10 -10.01
CA PRO A 250 -27.75 1.26 -11.06
C PRO A 250 -26.22 1.18 -10.90
N ILE A 251 -25.77 0.57 -9.81
CA ILE A 251 -24.36 0.33 -9.48
C ILE A 251 -23.82 -0.87 -10.26
N ASP A 252 -22.69 -0.71 -10.93
CA ASP A 252 -22.09 -1.74 -11.78
C ASP A 252 -20.94 -2.49 -11.10
N ILE A 253 -20.22 -1.80 -10.19
CA ILE A 253 -19.06 -2.33 -9.47
C ILE A 253 -19.19 -1.97 -7.98
N VAL A 254 -18.91 -2.91 -7.08
CA VAL A 254 -18.91 -2.68 -5.63
C VAL A 254 -17.64 -3.22 -4.99
N THR A 255 -17.02 -2.41 -4.14
CA THR A 255 -15.89 -2.81 -3.31
C THR A 255 -15.91 -2.04 -1.98
N ASP A 256 -14.91 -2.25 -1.11
CA ASP A 256 -14.75 -1.52 0.14
C ASP A 256 -13.27 -1.40 0.53
N GLN A 257 -12.90 -0.24 1.09
CA GLN A 257 -11.57 0.00 1.68
C GLN A 257 -11.67 0.77 3.01
N THR A 258 -12.75 0.58 3.76
CA THR A 258 -12.80 1.01 5.17
C THR A 258 -11.71 0.30 5.99
N SER A 259 -11.40 0.79 7.19
CA SER A 259 -10.39 0.15 8.06
C SER A 259 -10.97 -1.05 8.82
N ALA A 260 -11.65 -1.97 8.12
CA ALA A 260 -12.27 -3.17 8.68
C ALA A 260 -11.27 -4.11 9.38
N HIS A 261 -9.98 -4.04 9.04
CA HIS A 261 -8.92 -4.87 9.62
C HIS A 261 -8.70 -4.62 11.12
N ASP A 262 -9.15 -3.47 11.61
CA ASP A 262 -9.20 -3.12 13.03
C ASP A 262 -10.63 -2.67 13.38
N PRO A 263 -11.46 -3.57 13.94
CA PRO A 263 -12.85 -3.26 14.30
C PRO A 263 -13.02 -2.06 15.24
N LEU A 264 -11.99 -1.63 15.98
CA LEU A 264 -12.08 -0.42 16.80
C LEU A 264 -12.00 0.89 15.98
N TYR A 265 -11.67 0.81 14.70
CA TYR A 265 -11.64 1.95 13.77
C TYR A 265 -12.79 1.94 12.76
N TYR A 266 -13.56 0.85 12.66
CA TYR A 266 -14.79 0.82 11.87
C TYR A 266 -15.94 1.38 12.71
N ILE A 267 -16.50 2.53 12.32
CA ILE A 267 -17.51 3.22 13.13
C ILE A 267 -18.85 2.46 13.05
N PRO A 268 -19.39 1.94 14.18
CA PRO A 268 -20.67 1.24 14.18
C PRO A 268 -21.83 2.17 13.81
N GLU A 269 -22.88 1.60 13.25
CA GLU A 269 -24.13 2.34 12.99
C GLU A 269 -24.71 2.90 14.31
N GLY A 270 -25.16 4.16 14.27
CA GLY A 270 -25.70 4.86 15.44
C GLY A 270 -24.66 5.33 16.46
N VAL A 271 -23.37 5.36 16.10
CA VAL A 271 -22.30 5.99 16.89
C VAL A 271 -21.84 7.24 16.15
N ASP A 272 -21.86 8.38 16.83
CA ASP A 272 -21.32 9.63 16.29
C ASP A 272 -19.78 9.57 16.23
N LEU A 273 -19.21 10.14 15.17
CA LEU A 273 -17.77 10.11 14.94
C LEU A 273 -16.97 10.75 16.10
N SER A 274 -17.50 11.81 16.71
CA SER A 274 -16.88 12.48 17.87
C SER A 274 -16.73 11.57 19.09
N ASP A 275 -17.66 10.62 19.24
CA ASP A 275 -17.78 9.79 20.44
C ASP A 275 -17.07 8.44 20.24
N ALA A 276 -16.82 8.05 19.00
CA ALA A 276 -16.28 6.76 18.63
C ALA A 276 -14.94 6.43 19.32
N LYS A 277 -14.01 7.40 19.40
CA LYS A 277 -12.70 7.19 20.03
C LYS A 277 -12.83 6.89 21.53
N GLU A 278 -13.71 7.60 22.23
CA GLU A 278 -13.94 7.39 23.66
C GLU A 278 -14.68 6.07 23.92
N TYR A 279 -15.69 5.76 23.10
CA TYR A 279 -16.45 4.52 23.21
C TYR A 279 -15.59 3.28 22.93
N ALA A 280 -14.76 3.31 21.89
CA ALA A 280 -13.81 2.24 21.58
C ALA A 280 -12.79 2.03 22.72
N ALA A 281 -12.42 3.09 23.45
CA ALA A 281 -11.50 3.01 24.58
C ALA A 281 -12.16 2.47 25.86
N SER A 282 -13.40 2.88 26.15
CA SER A 282 -14.12 2.51 27.37
C SER A 282 -14.74 1.13 27.30
N SER A 283 -15.29 0.74 26.15
CA SER A 283 -15.97 -0.55 25.93
C SER A 283 -15.49 -1.25 24.65
N PRO A 284 -14.20 -1.63 24.54
CA PRO A 284 -13.62 -2.14 23.30
C PRO A 284 -14.27 -3.44 22.78
N ALA A 285 -14.73 -4.32 23.66
CA ALA A 285 -15.40 -5.56 23.26
C ALA A 285 -16.77 -5.26 22.61
N GLU A 286 -17.60 -4.48 23.29
CA GLU A 286 -18.91 -4.07 22.80
C GLU A 286 -18.81 -3.26 21.50
N PHE A 287 -17.84 -2.34 21.41
CA PHE A 287 -17.58 -1.58 20.18
C PHE A 287 -17.24 -2.52 19.01
N THR A 288 -16.38 -3.52 19.26
CA THR A 288 -16.00 -4.52 18.26
C THR A 288 -17.21 -5.31 17.78
N ASP A 289 -18.04 -5.82 18.70
CA ASP A 289 -19.24 -6.59 18.36
C ASP A 289 -20.22 -5.76 17.49
N ARG A 290 -20.39 -4.48 17.84
CA ARG A 290 -21.23 -3.55 17.06
C ARG A 290 -20.63 -3.22 15.70
N ALA A 291 -19.31 -3.05 15.61
CA ALA A 291 -18.61 -2.81 14.35
C ALA A 291 -18.71 -4.04 13.42
N GLU A 292 -18.52 -5.25 13.94
CA GLU A 292 -18.70 -6.51 13.19
C GLU A 292 -20.14 -6.67 12.69
N THR A 293 -21.14 -6.33 13.52
CA THR A 293 -22.55 -6.30 13.10
C THR A 293 -22.80 -5.29 11.97
N ALA A 294 -22.19 -4.10 12.03
CA ALA A 294 -22.30 -3.10 10.97
C ALA A 294 -21.60 -3.57 9.66
N MET A 295 -20.41 -4.16 9.76
CA MET A 295 -19.70 -4.77 8.63
C MET A 295 -20.50 -5.91 8.00
N ALA A 296 -21.17 -6.74 8.81
CA ALA A 296 -22.07 -7.79 8.32
C ALA A 296 -23.20 -7.23 7.45
N LYS A 297 -23.85 -6.14 7.89
CA LYS A 297 -24.88 -5.43 7.12
C LYS A 297 -24.35 -4.82 5.83
N GLN A 298 -23.15 -4.23 5.85
CA GLN A 298 -22.50 -3.72 4.66
C GLN A 298 -22.21 -4.83 3.64
N VAL A 299 -21.63 -5.94 4.09
CA VAL A 299 -21.30 -7.09 3.23
C VAL A 299 -22.54 -7.78 2.69
N GLU A 300 -23.62 -7.85 3.46
CA GLU A 300 -24.92 -8.31 2.96
C GLU A 300 -25.41 -7.47 1.78
N ALA A 301 -25.28 -6.13 1.86
CA ALA A 301 -25.60 -5.25 0.74
C ALA A 301 -24.68 -5.47 -0.46
N MET A 302 -23.37 -5.69 -0.25
CA MET A 302 -22.44 -6.03 -1.33
C MET A 302 -22.85 -7.31 -2.05
N VAL A 303 -23.23 -8.36 -1.31
CA VAL A 303 -23.77 -9.61 -1.90
C VAL A 303 -25.11 -9.36 -2.61
N GLY A 304 -25.96 -8.48 -2.09
CA GLY A 304 -27.19 -8.07 -2.75
C GLY A 304 -26.96 -7.38 -4.10
N PHE A 305 -25.97 -6.50 -4.21
CA PHE A 305 -25.57 -5.92 -5.49
C PHE A 305 -25.00 -6.97 -6.46
N MET A 306 -24.20 -7.91 -5.95
CA MET A 306 -23.71 -9.04 -6.76
C MET A 306 -24.86 -9.87 -7.33
N ALA A 307 -25.90 -10.14 -6.54
CA ALA A 307 -27.09 -10.87 -6.98
C ALA A 307 -27.89 -10.10 -8.05
N LYS A 308 -27.80 -8.76 -8.09
CA LYS A 308 -28.35 -7.91 -9.16
C LYS A 308 -27.40 -7.75 -10.37
N GLY A 309 -26.24 -8.40 -10.36
CA GLY A 309 -25.31 -8.47 -11.49
C GLY A 309 -24.10 -7.54 -11.42
N ALA A 310 -23.90 -6.78 -10.33
CA ALA A 310 -22.71 -5.97 -10.16
C ALA A 310 -21.45 -6.85 -10.03
N GLU A 311 -20.30 -6.36 -10.49
CA GLU A 311 -19.00 -6.98 -10.18
C GLU A 311 -18.60 -6.59 -8.76
N VAL A 312 -18.45 -7.57 -7.87
CA VAL A 312 -18.17 -7.34 -6.44
C VAL A 312 -16.88 -8.05 -6.04
N PHE A 313 -16.03 -7.36 -5.28
CA PHE A 313 -14.79 -7.92 -4.76
C PHE A 313 -14.37 -7.27 -3.44
N ASP A 314 -13.55 -7.98 -2.67
CA ASP A 314 -12.89 -7.47 -1.47
C ASP A 314 -11.55 -6.83 -1.84
N TYR A 315 -11.29 -5.63 -1.30
CA TYR A 315 -10.07 -4.86 -1.57
C TYR A 315 -9.05 -4.88 -0.43
N GLY A 316 -9.00 -6.00 0.27
CA GLY A 316 -7.87 -6.35 1.12
C GLY A 316 -7.86 -5.72 2.50
N ASN A 317 -9.04 -5.50 3.09
CA ASN A 317 -9.22 -4.95 4.44
C ASN A 317 -9.85 -5.95 5.42
N SER A 318 -10.04 -7.21 5.02
CA SER A 318 -10.66 -8.28 5.83
C SER A 318 -12.15 -8.11 6.16
N ILE A 319 -12.89 -7.22 5.50
CA ILE A 319 -14.31 -6.99 5.81
C ILE A 319 -15.16 -8.28 5.71
N ARG A 320 -14.82 -9.20 4.79
CA ARG A 320 -15.51 -10.49 4.66
C ARG A 320 -15.38 -11.34 5.93
N ASP A 321 -14.20 -11.39 6.55
CA ASP A 321 -14.00 -12.17 7.77
C ASP A 321 -14.68 -11.52 8.98
N GLU A 322 -14.62 -10.19 9.09
CA GLU A 322 -15.33 -9.48 10.16
C GLU A 322 -16.86 -9.58 10.02
N ALA A 323 -17.39 -9.52 8.80
CA ALA A 323 -18.80 -9.75 8.53
C ALA A 323 -19.25 -11.18 8.92
N ARG A 324 -18.38 -12.18 8.69
CA ARG A 324 -18.64 -13.57 9.13
C ARG A 324 -18.77 -13.67 10.64
N LYS A 325 -17.93 -12.96 11.40
CA LYS A 325 -18.00 -12.90 12.88
C LYS A 325 -19.23 -12.12 13.35
N GLY A 326 -19.58 -11.04 12.66
CA GLY A 326 -20.83 -10.30 12.84
C GLY A 326 -22.10 -11.07 12.44
N GLY A 327 -21.98 -12.33 12.02
CA GLY A 327 -23.11 -13.25 11.80
C GLY A 327 -23.55 -13.44 10.35
N TYR A 328 -22.92 -12.78 9.38
CA TYR A 328 -23.25 -12.96 7.95
C TYR A 328 -22.49 -14.13 7.32
N LYS A 329 -23.16 -15.28 7.21
CA LYS A 329 -22.55 -16.55 6.77
C LYS A 329 -22.06 -16.57 5.32
N ASP A 330 -22.65 -15.73 4.48
CA ASP A 330 -22.38 -15.66 3.04
C ASP A 330 -21.28 -14.64 2.68
N ALA A 331 -20.48 -14.20 3.66
CA ALA A 331 -19.51 -13.12 3.48
C ALA A 331 -18.42 -13.39 2.44
N PHE A 332 -18.11 -14.66 2.14
CA PHE A 332 -17.08 -15.04 1.17
C PHE A 332 -17.66 -15.37 -0.23
N LYS A 333 -18.89 -14.93 -0.52
CA LYS A 333 -19.51 -15.12 -1.85
C LYS A 333 -18.82 -14.36 -2.99
N PHE A 334 -18.04 -13.34 -2.66
CA PHE A 334 -17.20 -12.60 -3.62
C PHE A 334 -15.71 -12.76 -3.29
N PRO A 335 -14.83 -12.75 -4.31
CA PRO A 335 -13.41 -13.01 -4.15
C PRO A 335 -12.64 -11.78 -3.63
N GLY A 336 -11.43 -12.01 -3.14
CA GLY A 336 -10.43 -10.95 -3.01
C GLY A 336 -9.93 -10.47 -4.37
N PHE A 337 -9.53 -9.19 -4.46
CA PHE A 337 -9.05 -8.61 -5.70
C PHE A 337 -7.77 -9.27 -6.26
N VAL A 338 -6.93 -9.85 -5.40
CA VAL A 338 -5.69 -10.49 -5.85
C VAL A 338 -5.94 -11.76 -6.65
N PRO A 339 -6.63 -12.79 -6.11
CA PRO A 339 -6.98 -13.96 -6.92
C PRO A 339 -7.84 -13.61 -8.14
N ALA A 340 -8.67 -12.57 -8.05
CA ALA A 340 -9.56 -12.17 -9.14
C ALA A 340 -8.86 -11.43 -10.29
N TYR A 341 -7.87 -10.57 -10.00
CA TYR A 341 -7.35 -9.59 -10.97
C TYR A 341 -5.83 -9.41 -10.97
N ILE A 342 -5.17 -9.42 -9.80
CA ILE A 342 -3.77 -8.97 -9.68
C ILE A 342 -2.75 -10.10 -9.79
N ARG A 343 -3.11 -11.34 -9.42
CA ARG A 343 -2.16 -12.46 -9.40
C ARG A 343 -1.40 -12.70 -10.72
N PRO A 344 -2.00 -12.53 -11.91
CA PRO A 344 -1.24 -12.62 -13.16
C PRO A 344 -0.04 -11.65 -13.21
N LEU A 345 -0.20 -10.43 -12.70
CA LEU A 345 0.90 -9.46 -12.62
C LEU A 345 1.99 -9.94 -11.65
N PHE A 346 1.62 -10.56 -10.52
CA PHE A 346 2.59 -11.14 -9.59
C PHE A 346 3.39 -12.30 -10.19
N CYS A 347 2.78 -13.09 -11.09
CA CYS A 347 3.48 -14.15 -11.81
C CYS A 347 4.58 -13.60 -12.73
N GLU A 348 4.47 -12.35 -13.19
CA GLU A 348 5.50 -11.62 -13.95
C GLU A 348 6.54 -10.90 -13.07
N GLY A 349 6.42 -11.01 -11.75
CA GLY A 349 7.22 -10.25 -10.78
C GLY A 349 6.84 -8.77 -10.68
N LYS A 350 5.70 -8.36 -11.25
CA LYS A 350 5.20 -6.98 -11.12
C LYS A 350 4.62 -6.76 -9.73
N GLY A 351 4.60 -5.49 -9.34
CA GLY A 351 4.05 -5.03 -8.08
C GLY A 351 4.37 -3.56 -7.86
N PRO A 352 4.05 -2.99 -6.69
CA PRO A 352 4.04 -1.55 -6.42
C PRO A 352 5.46 -0.95 -6.23
N PHE A 353 6.32 -1.16 -7.21
CA PHE A 353 7.64 -0.53 -7.33
C PHE A 353 7.49 1.00 -7.38
N ARG A 354 8.30 1.68 -6.58
CA ARG A 354 8.23 3.13 -6.40
C ARG A 354 9.59 3.74 -6.18
N TRP A 355 9.70 5.03 -6.44
CA TRP A 355 10.89 5.79 -6.10
C TRP A 355 10.56 7.19 -5.60
N VAL A 356 11.52 7.79 -4.88
CA VAL A 356 11.40 9.09 -4.21
C VAL A 356 12.64 9.93 -4.48
N ALA A 357 12.45 11.18 -4.88
CA ALA A 357 13.53 12.13 -5.10
C ALA A 357 13.92 12.82 -3.79
N LEU A 358 15.08 12.50 -3.22
CA LEU A 358 15.54 13.10 -1.96
C LEU A 358 15.85 14.59 -2.08
N SER A 359 16.03 15.08 -3.30
CA SER A 359 16.21 16.51 -3.59
C SER A 359 15.01 17.34 -3.17
N GLY A 360 13.80 16.76 -3.17
CA GLY A 360 12.54 17.51 -3.05
C GLY A 360 12.11 18.21 -4.35
N ASP A 361 12.87 18.09 -5.45
CA ASP A 361 12.52 18.71 -6.73
C ASP A 361 11.69 17.75 -7.60
N LYS A 362 10.50 18.18 -8.00
CA LYS A 362 9.62 17.42 -8.91
C LYS A 362 10.25 17.15 -10.27
N LYS A 363 11.21 17.97 -10.71
CA LYS A 363 11.93 17.75 -11.98
C LYS A 363 12.68 16.43 -12.01
N ASP A 364 13.18 15.96 -10.87
CA ASP A 364 13.85 14.67 -10.75
C ASP A 364 12.87 13.51 -11.01
N ILE A 365 11.62 13.64 -10.56
CA ILE A 365 10.56 12.68 -10.88
C ILE A 365 10.20 12.74 -12.37
N TYR A 366 10.07 13.92 -12.95
CA TYR A 366 9.78 14.02 -14.39
C TYR A 366 10.92 13.48 -15.26
N ARG A 367 12.17 13.65 -14.84
CA ARG A 367 13.33 13.09 -15.53
C ARG A 367 13.36 11.56 -15.46
N THR A 368 13.04 11.00 -14.30
CA THR A 368 12.94 9.55 -14.11
C THR A 368 11.73 8.95 -14.82
N ASP A 369 10.58 9.64 -14.84
CA ASP A 369 9.43 9.29 -15.69
C ASP A 369 9.86 9.18 -17.17
N GLN A 370 10.59 10.17 -17.69
CA GLN A 370 11.09 10.17 -19.06
C GLN A 370 12.05 8.99 -19.31
N ALA A 371 12.96 8.69 -18.37
CA ALA A 371 13.85 7.54 -18.49
C ALA A 371 13.08 6.20 -18.53
N ILE A 372 12.00 6.07 -17.77
CA ILE A 372 11.12 4.90 -17.80
C ILE A 372 10.44 4.75 -19.17
N LEU A 373 9.97 5.84 -19.76
CA LEU A 373 9.38 5.83 -21.12
C LEU A 373 10.41 5.43 -22.19
N GLU A 374 11.66 5.89 -22.05
CA GLU A 374 12.78 5.56 -22.94
C GLU A 374 13.24 4.11 -22.82
N LEU A 375 13.25 3.55 -21.61
CA LEU A 375 13.64 2.16 -21.36
C LEU A 375 12.61 1.16 -21.88
N PHE A 376 11.33 1.53 -21.87
CA PHE A 376 10.22 0.64 -22.22
C PHE A 376 9.32 1.28 -23.30
N PRO A 377 9.85 1.58 -24.51
CA PRO A 377 9.14 2.35 -25.53
C PRO A 377 7.91 1.61 -26.09
N GLU A 378 7.92 0.28 -26.05
CA GLU A 378 6.84 -0.56 -26.58
C GLU A 378 5.69 -0.77 -25.58
N ASN A 379 5.88 -0.43 -24.29
CA ASN A 379 4.89 -0.68 -23.25
C ASN A 379 3.83 0.44 -23.19
N LYS A 380 2.83 0.37 -24.08
CA LYS A 380 1.76 1.37 -24.21
C LYS A 380 0.97 1.60 -22.91
N HIS A 381 0.75 0.55 -22.11
CA HIS A 381 0.01 0.66 -20.85
C HIS A 381 0.79 1.45 -19.81
N LEU A 382 2.10 1.17 -19.67
CA LEU A 382 3.01 1.94 -18.82
C LEU A 382 3.11 3.40 -19.26
N HIS A 383 3.16 3.67 -20.57
CA HIS A 383 3.16 5.05 -21.09
C HIS A 383 1.88 5.80 -20.72
N ARG A 384 0.71 5.15 -20.86
CA ARG A 384 -0.57 5.71 -20.42
C ARG A 384 -0.57 5.98 -18.92
N TRP A 385 -0.08 5.05 -18.11
CA TRP A 385 0.04 5.21 -16.66
C TRP A 385 0.88 6.45 -16.30
N ILE A 386 2.11 6.56 -16.82
CA ILE A 386 3.01 7.69 -16.52
C ILE A 386 2.39 9.01 -16.95
N LYS A 387 1.76 9.07 -18.13
CA LYS A 387 1.07 10.27 -18.60
C LYS A 387 -0.03 10.70 -17.63
N LEU A 388 -0.93 9.79 -17.27
CA LEU A 388 -2.02 10.11 -16.35
C LEU A 388 -1.49 10.47 -14.95
N ALA A 389 -0.44 9.80 -14.49
CA ALA A 389 0.19 10.08 -13.21
C ALA A 389 0.85 11.47 -13.18
N GLN A 390 1.40 11.96 -14.30
CA GLN A 390 1.89 13.35 -14.41
C GLN A 390 0.75 14.37 -14.46
N GLU A 391 -0.33 14.09 -15.17
CA GLU A 391 -1.45 15.01 -15.36
C GLU A 391 -2.32 15.15 -14.09
N ARG A 392 -2.51 14.06 -13.36
CA ARG A 392 -3.56 13.93 -12.34
C ARG A 392 -3.04 13.85 -10.90
N VAL A 393 -1.83 13.34 -10.67
CA VAL A 393 -1.34 13.10 -9.30
C VAL A 393 -0.65 14.34 -8.74
N GLU A 394 -1.11 14.80 -7.58
CA GLU A 394 -0.39 15.77 -6.77
C GLU A 394 0.65 15.06 -5.89
N PHE A 395 1.87 15.60 -5.82
CA PHE A 395 2.90 15.07 -4.93
C PHE A 395 2.58 15.40 -3.46
N GLN A 396 2.92 14.49 -2.56
CA GLN A 396 2.77 14.62 -1.12
C GLN A 396 4.14 14.42 -0.47
N GLY A 397 4.64 15.41 0.28
CA GLY A 397 6.00 15.39 0.83
C GLY A 397 7.07 15.45 -0.27
N LEU A 398 8.10 14.60 -0.14
CA LEU A 398 9.10 14.42 -1.18
C LEU A 398 8.43 13.90 -2.47
N PRO A 399 8.72 14.50 -3.65
CA PRO A 399 8.21 14.00 -4.92
C PRO A 399 8.56 12.53 -5.11
N ALA A 400 7.55 11.73 -5.43
CA ALA A 400 7.64 10.30 -5.55
C ALA A 400 6.77 9.80 -6.70
N ARG A 401 7.11 8.63 -7.23
CA ARG A 401 6.35 7.97 -8.29
C ARG A 401 6.14 6.50 -7.96
N ILE A 402 4.93 6.03 -8.19
CA ILE A 402 4.62 4.60 -8.28
C ILE A 402 4.62 4.19 -9.76
N CYS A 403 5.25 3.08 -10.11
CA CYS A 403 5.21 2.48 -11.44
C CYS A 403 5.43 0.96 -11.31
N TRP A 404 4.41 0.16 -11.63
CA TRP A 404 4.50 -1.29 -11.52
C TRP A 404 5.42 -1.86 -12.60
N LEU A 405 6.59 -2.32 -12.16
CA LEU A 405 7.62 -2.95 -12.98
C LEU A 405 7.86 -4.39 -12.51
N GLY A 406 8.09 -5.29 -13.46
CA GLY A 406 8.28 -6.72 -13.25
C GLY A 406 9.74 -7.16 -13.10
N TYR A 407 9.94 -8.48 -13.05
CA TYR A 407 11.28 -9.07 -13.11
C TYR A 407 11.99 -8.65 -14.41
N GLY A 408 13.25 -8.19 -14.30
CA GLY A 408 14.04 -7.70 -15.44
C GLY A 408 13.71 -6.26 -15.90
N GLU A 409 12.66 -5.64 -15.36
CA GLU A 409 12.36 -4.22 -15.58
C GLU A 409 12.87 -3.36 -14.40
N ARG A 410 12.74 -3.86 -13.17
CA ARG A 410 13.16 -3.14 -11.95
C ARG A 410 14.66 -2.87 -11.91
N ASP A 411 15.50 -3.84 -12.26
CA ASP A 411 16.95 -3.69 -12.28
C ASP A 411 17.41 -2.71 -13.36
N LYS A 412 16.79 -2.73 -14.56
CA LYS A 412 17.04 -1.74 -15.61
C LYS A 412 16.68 -0.33 -15.17
N ALA A 413 15.52 -0.16 -14.53
CA ALA A 413 15.12 1.13 -13.97
C ALA A 413 16.08 1.61 -12.89
N GLY A 414 16.46 0.74 -11.95
CA GLY A 414 17.42 1.09 -10.89
C GLY A 414 18.80 1.46 -11.42
N ALA A 415 19.30 0.76 -12.44
CA ALA A 415 20.55 1.09 -13.10
C ALA A 415 20.48 2.47 -13.78
N ALA A 416 19.40 2.75 -14.52
CA ALA A 416 19.20 4.05 -15.15
C ALA A 416 19.09 5.18 -14.12
N PHE A 417 18.35 4.99 -13.03
CA PHE A 417 18.23 6.01 -11.98
C PHE A 417 19.57 6.29 -11.30
N ASN A 418 20.37 5.26 -11.03
CA ASN A 418 21.71 5.45 -10.48
C ASN A 418 22.62 6.21 -11.46
N GLU A 419 22.52 5.93 -12.75
CA GLU A 419 23.24 6.66 -13.78
C GLU A 419 22.84 8.14 -13.85
N LEU A 420 21.54 8.46 -13.78
CA LEU A 420 21.05 9.83 -13.77
C LEU A 420 21.57 10.64 -12.57
N VAL A 421 21.69 10.00 -11.40
CA VAL A 421 22.30 10.61 -10.22
C VAL A 421 23.80 10.82 -10.42
N ARG A 422 24.50 9.84 -11.02
CA ARG A 422 25.94 9.92 -11.31
C ARG A 422 26.28 11.03 -12.32
N THR A 423 25.45 11.23 -13.34
CA THR A 423 25.64 12.28 -14.36
C THR A 423 25.16 13.66 -13.90
N GLY A 424 24.38 13.73 -12.81
CA GLY A 424 23.80 14.96 -12.28
C GLY A 424 22.57 15.45 -13.06
N GLU A 425 21.98 14.61 -13.91
CA GLU A 425 20.69 14.89 -14.55
C GLU A 425 19.54 14.88 -13.54
N VAL A 426 19.69 14.10 -12.48
CA VAL A 426 18.88 14.13 -11.27
C VAL A 426 19.70 14.78 -10.17
N SER A 427 19.09 15.71 -9.44
CA SER A 427 19.84 16.63 -8.58
C SER A 427 20.36 16.02 -7.27
N ALA A 428 19.72 14.96 -6.75
CA ALA A 428 20.13 14.25 -5.54
C ALA A 428 19.84 12.74 -5.66
N PRO A 429 20.35 11.88 -4.76
CA PRO A 429 20.04 10.46 -4.78
C PRO A 429 18.54 10.11 -4.78
N ILE A 430 18.22 8.98 -5.40
CA ILE A 430 16.86 8.45 -5.50
C ILE A 430 16.71 7.26 -4.56
N VAL A 431 15.66 7.28 -3.74
CA VAL A 431 15.23 6.10 -2.97
C VAL A 431 14.36 5.23 -3.85
N ILE A 432 14.61 3.93 -3.89
CA ILE A 432 13.87 2.94 -4.66
C ILE A 432 13.33 1.89 -3.69
N GLY A 433 12.03 1.67 -3.69
CA GLY A 433 11.39 0.70 -2.80
C GLY A 433 10.06 0.23 -3.34
N ARG A 434 9.20 -0.26 -2.45
CA ARG A 434 7.87 -0.77 -2.77
C ARG A 434 7.00 -0.85 -1.52
N ASP A 435 5.73 -1.17 -1.71
CA ASP A 435 4.90 -1.72 -0.64
C ASP A 435 5.41 -3.11 -0.21
N HIS A 436 4.96 -3.60 0.94
CA HIS A 436 5.15 -4.99 1.35
C HIS A 436 4.17 -5.94 0.63
N LEU A 437 3.08 -5.41 0.08
CA LEU A 437 2.29 -6.08 -0.94
C LEU A 437 3.13 -6.14 -2.21
N ASP A 438 3.69 -7.31 -2.52
CA ASP A 438 4.41 -7.56 -3.77
C ASP A 438 4.46 -9.07 -4.05
N CYS A 439 4.81 -9.43 -5.28
CA CYS A 439 4.81 -10.79 -5.80
C CYS A 439 5.52 -11.83 -4.91
N GLY A 440 6.58 -11.47 -4.18
CA GLY A 440 7.39 -12.40 -3.39
C GLY A 440 7.51 -12.10 -1.91
N SER A 441 6.84 -11.06 -1.42
CA SER A 441 7.15 -10.47 -0.10
C SER A 441 6.04 -10.57 0.94
N VAL A 442 4.99 -11.35 0.69
CA VAL A 442 3.84 -11.46 1.61
C VAL A 442 3.22 -12.85 1.59
N ALA A 443 2.85 -13.32 2.77
CA ALA A 443 1.87 -14.37 2.99
C ALA A 443 0.65 -13.76 3.68
N SER A 444 -0.51 -13.80 3.03
CA SER A 444 -1.78 -13.33 3.56
C SER A 444 -2.96 -14.08 2.93
N PRO A 445 -3.47 -15.14 3.58
CA PRO A 445 -4.56 -15.99 3.07
C PRO A 445 -5.89 -15.25 2.85
N TYR A 446 -6.03 -14.04 3.38
CA TYR A 446 -7.23 -13.21 3.25
C TYR A 446 -7.07 -12.13 2.16
N ARG A 447 -5.93 -12.11 1.47
CA ARG A 447 -5.61 -11.09 0.47
C ARG A 447 -4.63 -11.59 -0.59
N GLU A 448 -3.32 -11.34 -0.46
CA GLU A 448 -2.36 -11.59 -1.55
C GLU A 448 -2.20 -13.06 -1.92
N THR A 449 -2.31 -13.94 -0.93
CA THR A 449 -2.12 -15.38 -1.10
C THR A 449 -3.43 -16.15 -0.89
N GLU A 450 -4.57 -15.47 -0.98
CA GLU A 450 -5.90 -16.10 -0.93
C GLU A 450 -6.09 -17.04 -2.12
N ALA A 451 -6.42 -18.31 -1.88
CA ALA A 451 -6.65 -19.33 -2.90
C ALA A 451 -5.45 -19.48 -3.85
N MET A 452 -4.28 -19.82 -3.31
CA MET A 452 -3.15 -20.28 -4.12
C MET A 452 -3.53 -21.59 -4.83
N LEU A 453 -3.03 -21.80 -6.05
CA LEU A 453 -3.41 -22.94 -6.89
C LEU A 453 -3.14 -24.31 -6.22
N ASP A 454 -2.09 -24.38 -5.41
CA ASP A 454 -1.67 -25.57 -4.65
C ASP A 454 -2.16 -25.58 -3.19
N GLY A 455 -2.92 -24.56 -2.76
CA GLY A 455 -3.37 -24.40 -1.38
C GLY A 455 -2.31 -23.90 -0.40
N SER A 456 -1.17 -23.37 -0.88
CA SER A 456 -0.06 -22.84 -0.06
C SER A 456 -0.31 -21.48 0.61
N ASP A 457 -1.57 -21.05 0.71
CA ASP A 457 -2.01 -19.72 1.13
C ASP A 457 -1.27 -19.21 2.38
N ALA A 458 -1.13 -20.07 3.40
CA ALA A 458 -0.61 -19.72 4.72
C ALA A 458 0.92 -19.91 4.89
N ILE A 459 1.64 -20.34 3.85
CA ILE A 459 3.10 -20.56 3.95
C ILE A 459 3.82 -19.22 4.06
N ALA A 460 4.36 -18.93 5.24
CA ALA A 460 5.04 -17.68 5.57
C ALA A 460 6.57 -17.74 5.41
N ASP A 461 7.13 -18.82 4.86
CA ASP A 461 8.57 -18.91 4.59
C ASP A 461 9.03 -17.88 3.56
N TRP A 462 8.21 -17.67 2.52
CA TRP A 462 8.50 -16.77 1.40
C TRP A 462 8.83 -15.32 1.79
N PRO A 463 8.02 -14.60 2.59
CA PRO A 463 8.37 -13.24 3.03
C PRO A 463 9.62 -13.20 3.93
N LEU A 464 9.89 -14.26 4.71
CA LEU A 464 11.11 -14.35 5.52
C LEU A 464 12.34 -14.50 4.62
N LEU A 465 12.27 -15.41 3.64
CA LEU A 465 13.31 -15.60 2.63
C LEU A 465 13.52 -14.33 1.80
N ASN A 466 12.46 -13.62 1.43
CA ASN A 466 12.55 -12.35 0.72
C ASN A 466 13.31 -11.31 1.53
N ALA A 467 13.05 -11.18 2.83
CA ALA A 467 13.84 -10.30 3.69
C ALA A 467 15.31 -10.74 3.77
N MET A 468 15.58 -12.02 4.00
CA MET A 468 16.95 -12.55 4.10
C MET A 468 17.74 -12.33 2.81
N ILE A 469 17.15 -12.62 1.65
CA ILE A 469 17.84 -12.44 0.37
C ILE A 469 18.06 -10.96 0.06
N ASN A 470 17.15 -10.06 0.45
CA ASN A 470 17.33 -8.62 0.27
C ASN A 470 18.43 -8.06 1.20
N VAL A 471 18.58 -8.60 2.41
CA VAL A 471 19.74 -8.32 3.27
C VAL A 471 21.02 -8.77 2.58
N ALA A 472 21.07 -10.02 2.10
CA ALA A 472 22.24 -10.60 1.44
C ALA A 472 22.58 -9.91 0.11
N SER A 473 21.57 -9.38 -0.60
CA SER A 473 21.73 -8.68 -1.88
C SER A 473 22.22 -7.24 -1.71
N GLY A 474 22.11 -6.69 -0.51
CA GLY A 474 22.56 -5.34 -0.18
C GLY A 474 21.50 -4.27 -0.36
N ALA A 475 20.25 -4.49 0.07
CA ALA A 475 19.31 -3.38 0.21
C ALA A 475 19.85 -2.34 1.23
N SER A 476 19.40 -1.09 1.15
CA SER A 476 19.79 -0.03 2.09
C SER A 476 19.09 -0.18 3.44
N TRP A 477 17.82 -0.59 3.45
CA TRP A 477 17.16 -1.13 4.64
C TRP A 477 16.14 -2.21 4.29
N VAL A 478 15.93 -3.13 5.24
CA VAL A 478 15.03 -4.28 5.09
C VAL A 478 14.14 -4.39 6.32
N SER A 479 12.87 -4.75 6.11
CA SER A 479 11.88 -4.89 7.17
C SER A 479 11.16 -6.24 7.11
N ILE A 480 10.81 -6.79 8.28
CA ILE A 480 9.83 -7.87 8.44
C ILE A 480 8.74 -7.38 9.38
N HIS A 481 7.51 -7.38 8.89
CA HIS A 481 6.35 -6.90 9.61
C HIS A 481 5.26 -7.98 9.65
N HIS A 482 4.38 -7.87 10.64
CA HIS A 482 3.27 -8.79 10.84
C HIS A 482 1.94 -8.04 10.97
N GLY A 483 0.92 -8.56 10.29
CA GLY A 483 -0.47 -8.13 10.33
C GLY A 483 -0.82 -6.91 9.48
N GLY A 484 0.10 -6.40 8.65
CA GLY A 484 -0.18 -5.23 7.81
C GLY A 484 -1.32 -5.46 6.83
N GLY A 485 -2.27 -4.53 6.84
CA GLY A 485 -3.41 -4.46 5.94
C GLY A 485 -4.60 -5.34 6.33
N VAL A 486 -4.36 -6.56 6.82
CA VAL A 486 -5.42 -7.50 7.22
C VAL A 486 -5.59 -7.65 8.73
N GLY A 487 -4.66 -7.12 9.54
CA GLY A 487 -4.71 -7.17 11.00
C GLY A 487 -3.87 -8.29 11.62
N MET A 488 -3.74 -8.28 12.95
CA MET A 488 -2.90 -9.22 13.69
C MET A 488 -3.27 -10.69 13.42
N GLY A 489 -2.26 -11.53 13.20
CA GLY A 489 -2.41 -12.97 13.00
C GLY A 489 -2.72 -13.39 11.56
N ARG A 490 -2.84 -12.44 10.63
CA ARG A 490 -3.35 -12.71 9.28
C ARG A 490 -2.37 -12.46 8.14
N SER A 491 -1.21 -11.85 8.40
CA SER A 491 -0.18 -11.66 7.37
C SER A 491 1.22 -11.58 7.94
N ILE A 492 2.20 -12.13 7.21
CA ILE A 492 3.63 -11.92 7.44
C ILE A 492 4.20 -11.40 6.13
N HIS A 493 4.99 -10.32 6.18
CA HIS A 493 5.46 -9.68 4.97
C HIS A 493 6.73 -8.86 5.17
N SER A 494 7.48 -8.66 4.09
CA SER A 494 8.77 -7.97 4.07
C SER A 494 8.77 -6.75 3.16
N GLY A 495 9.57 -5.77 3.54
CA GLY A 495 9.90 -4.60 2.72
C GLY A 495 11.38 -4.53 2.43
N GLN A 496 11.72 -3.94 1.30
CA GLN A 496 13.09 -3.54 0.98
C GLN A 496 13.09 -2.13 0.41
N VAL A 497 14.14 -1.41 0.71
CA VAL A 497 14.44 -0.12 0.09
C VAL A 497 15.93 -0.03 -0.20
N SER A 498 16.26 0.50 -1.36
CA SER A 498 17.61 0.68 -1.88
C SER A 498 17.83 2.12 -2.32
N VAL A 499 19.06 2.60 -2.22
CA VAL A 499 19.42 3.98 -2.57
C VAL A 499 20.30 3.99 -3.82
N ALA A 500 19.86 4.71 -4.85
CA ALA A 500 20.63 5.05 -6.03
C ALA A 500 21.36 6.36 -5.77
N ASP A 501 22.61 6.29 -5.32
CA ASP A 501 23.46 7.43 -4.96
C ASP A 501 24.53 7.78 -6.01
N GLY A 502 24.45 7.16 -7.19
CA GLY A 502 25.37 7.37 -8.31
C GLY A 502 26.70 6.63 -8.18
N THR A 503 26.94 5.90 -7.08
CA THR A 503 28.19 5.18 -6.87
C THR A 503 28.22 3.83 -7.59
N ALA A 504 29.43 3.33 -7.85
CA ALA A 504 29.63 1.97 -8.38
C ALA A 504 29.17 0.89 -7.40
N LEU A 505 29.24 1.15 -6.08
CA LEU A 505 28.73 0.23 -5.07
C LEU A 505 27.20 0.14 -5.12
N ALA A 506 26.51 1.28 -5.21
CA ALA A 506 25.05 1.29 -5.38
C ALA A 506 24.62 0.59 -6.67
N ALA A 507 25.34 0.78 -7.78
CA ALA A 507 25.06 0.06 -9.03
C ALA A 507 25.08 -1.47 -8.85
N GLN A 508 26.09 -2.02 -8.15
CA GLN A 508 26.18 -3.45 -7.89
C GLN A 508 25.08 -3.94 -6.93
N LYS A 509 24.79 -3.17 -5.87
CA LYS A 509 23.73 -3.49 -4.90
C LYS A 509 22.34 -3.49 -5.55
N LEU A 510 22.04 -2.44 -6.34
CA LEU A 510 20.76 -2.30 -7.06
C LEU A 510 20.54 -3.42 -8.06
N GLN A 511 21.55 -3.79 -8.84
CA GLN A 511 21.44 -4.89 -9.79
C GLN A 511 21.04 -6.20 -9.07
N ARG A 512 21.65 -6.52 -7.92
CA ARG A 512 21.32 -7.73 -7.16
C ARG A 512 19.95 -7.65 -6.51
N VAL A 513 19.67 -6.59 -5.76
CA VAL A 513 18.40 -6.44 -5.01
C VAL A 513 17.22 -6.41 -5.98
N LEU A 514 17.30 -5.61 -7.05
CA LEU A 514 16.18 -5.44 -7.98
C LEU A 514 16.03 -6.60 -8.98
N THR A 515 16.97 -7.54 -8.99
CA THR A 515 16.80 -8.86 -9.62
C THR A 515 16.17 -9.84 -8.64
N ASN A 516 16.76 -9.98 -7.45
CA ASN A 516 16.38 -11.02 -6.49
C ASN A 516 15.00 -10.76 -5.84
N ASP A 517 14.66 -9.50 -5.56
CA ASP A 517 13.40 -9.13 -4.92
C ASP A 517 12.16 -9.52 -5.75
N PRO A 518 12.01 -9.11 -7.03
CA PRO A 518 10.93 -9.63 -7.88
C PRO A 518 11.15 -11.11 -8.25
N GLY A 519 12.40 -11.58 -8.26
CA GLY A 519 12.73 -12.99 -8.53
C GLY A 519 12.10 -13.93 -7.50
N MET A 520 12.10 -13.55 -6.22
CA MET A 520 11.38 -14.26 -5.16
C MET A 520 9.89 -14.45 -5.49
N GLY A 521 9.26 -13.46 -6.12
CA GLY A 521 7.86 -13.55 -6.52
C GLY A 521 7.63 -14.52 -7.65
N VAL A 522 8.49 -14.50 -8.67
CA VAL A 522 8.42 -15.46 -9.79
C VAL A 522 8.60 -16.88 -9.26
N ILE A 523 9.65 -17.16 -8.48
CA ILE A 523 9.91 -18.52 -7.97
C ILE A 523 8.79 -19.03 -7.06
N ARG A 524 8.20 -18.15 -6.22
CA ARG A 524 7.08 -18.50 -5.34
C ARG A 524 5.85 -18.95 -6.14
N HIS A 525 5.54 -18.24 -7.23
CA HIS A 525 4.39 -18.57 -8.07
C HIS A 525 4.67 -19.76 -9.01
N VAL A 526 5.92 -19.97 -9.42
CA VAL A 526 6.32 -21.21 -10.10
C VAL A 526 6.11 -22.42 -9.21
N ASP A 527 6.55 -22.33 -7.94
CA ASP A 527 6.43 -23.38 -6.94
C ASP A 527 4.96 -23.76 -6.70
N ALA A 528 4.10 -22.74 -6.54
CA ALA A 528 2.65 -22.93 -6.42
C ALA A 528 1.96 -23.42 -7.70
N GLY A 529 2.70 -23.58 -8.80
CA GLY A 529 2.23 -24.25 -10.02
C GLY A 529 1.69 -23.36 -11.13
N TYR A 530 1.73 -22.03 -11.00
CA TYR A 530 1.17 -21.10 -11.99
C TYR A 530 1.88 -21.20 -13.35
N PRO A 531 1.17 -21.53 -14.45
CA PRO A 531 1.75 -21.63 -15.78
C PRO A 531 2.40 -20.34 -16.28
N GLU A 532 1.80 -19.19 -15.97
CA GLU A 532 2.29 -17.87 -16.35
C GLU A 532 3.66 -17.59 -15.72
N ALA A 533 3.81 -17.90 -14.43
CA ALA A 533 5.08 -17.75 -13.71
C ALA A 533 6.16 -18.67 -14.28
N LYS A 534 5.79 -19.91 -14.66
CA LYS A 534 6.72 -20.85 -15.33
C LYS A 534 7.16 -20.33 -16.70
N SER A 535 6.26 -19.71 -17.46
CA SER A 535 6.60 -19.07 -18.74
C SER A 535 7.59 -17.93 -18.53
N VAL A 536 7.31 -17.03 -17.57
CA VAL A 536 8.18 -15.91 -17.22
C VAL A 536 9.56 -16.40 -16.76
N ALA A 537 9.60 -17.44 -15.94
CA ALA A 537 10.86 -18.01 -15.46
C ALA A 537 11.75 -18.51 -16.61
N ARG A 538 11.16 -19.17 -17.62
CA ARG A 538 11.89 -19.62 -18.81
C ARG A 538 12.32 -18.46 -19.72
N GLU A 539 11.39 -17.55 -20.02
CA GLU A 539 11.64 -16.40 -20.91
C GLU A 539 12.72 -15.48 -20.36
N LYS A 540 12.73 -15.26 -19.04
CA LYS A 540 13.66 -14.35 -18.36
C LYS A 540 14.81 -15.05 -17.65
N HIS A 541 14.98 -16.36 -17.87
CA HIS A 541 16.05 -17.18 -17.30
C HIS A 541 16.17 -17.08 -15.77
N VAL A 542 15.04 -17.12 -15.06
CA VAL A 542 15.01 -17.20 -13.60
C VAL A 542 15.45 -18.59 -13.19
N HIS A 543 16.62 -18.72 -12.56
CA HIS A 543 17.16 -20.01 -12.17
C HIS A 543 16.34 -20.65 -11.04
N ILE A 544 15.70 -21.78 -11.32
CA ILE A 544 14.88 -22.54 -10.38
C ILE A 544 15.35 -23.99 -10.39
N PRO A 545 15.96 -24.52 -9.32
CA PRO A 545 16.59 -25.84 -9.34
C PRO A 545 15.70 -27.02 -9.78
N MET A 546 14.38 -26.91 -9.58
CA MET A 546 13.40 -27.95 -9.93
C MET A 546 12.66 -27.69 -11.24
N LEU A 547 13.00 -26.63 -11.98
CA LEU A 547 12.41 -26.31 -13.27
C LEU A 547 13.51 -26.23 -14.32
N ASP A 548 13.32 -26.92 -15.44
CA ASP A 548 14.18 -26.74 -16.59
C ASP A 548 13.90 -25.36 -17.22
N THR A 549 14.90 -24.47 -17.09
CA THR A 549 14.89 -23.09 -17.57
C THR A 549 15.99 -22.81 -18.60
N GLU A 550 16.76 -23.84 -18.98
CA GLU A 550 17.77 -23.79 -20.05
C GLU A 550 17.20 -24.11 -21.43
#